data_AF-E4N1Y0-F1
#
_entry.id   AF-E4N1Y0-F1
#
_cell.length_a   1.000
_cell.length_b   1.000
_cell.length_c   1.000
_cell.angle_alpha   90.00
_cell.angle_beta   90.00
_cell.angle_gamma   90.00
#
_symmetry.space_group_name_H-M   'P 1'
#
loop_
_entity.id
_entity.type
_entity.pdbx_description
1 polymer ?
#
loop_
_entity_poly.entity_id
_entity_poly.type
_entity_poly.pdbx_seq_one_letter_code
_entity_poly.pdbx_strand_id
1 'polypeptide(L)'
;MLLAQDFFYYWSHRGHHVIRVLWACHVVHHSSRHYNLSTALRQPWTSATSWVFFVPMVLAGVHPAALAFCSSANLVYQFWIHTERIGRLPRPVEYLFNTPSHHRVHHASQGGYPDRNFGGILIVFDRLFGSFAAEAERPVYGLTKNIGTFNPLRVATHEYASIARDIRGATTWGDRLRHLAKGPGWQPAPRTATPATAANGPESAAA
;
A
#
# COMPACT_ATOMS: atom_id res chain seq x y z
N MET A 1 -6.31 -16.65 -19.06
CA MET A 1 -6.75 -16.65 -17.64
C MET A 1 -5.70 -16.05 -16.70
N LEU A 2 -4.46 -16.57 -16.66
CA LEU A 2 -3.42 -16.06 -15.75
C LEU A 2 -3.11 -14.56 -15.95
N LEU A 3 -3.01 -14.09 -17.20
CA LEU A 3 -2.82 -12.67 -17.50
C LEU A 3 -3.92 -11.77 -16.91
N ALA A 4 -5.18 -12.20 -17.01
CA ALA A 4 -6.30 -11.46 -16.43
C ALA A 4 -6.22 -11.49 -14.89
N GLN A 5 -5.91 -12.64 -14.29
CA GLN A 5 -5.70 -12.73 -12.84
C GLN A 5 -4.58 -11.79 -12.38
N ASP A 6 -3.45 -11.72 -13.10
CA ASP A 6 -2.33 -10.85 -12.77
C ASP A 6 -2.68 -9.36 -12.91
N PHE A 7 -3.50 -9.01 -13.90
CA PHE A 7 -4.06 -7.66 -14.04
C PHE A 7 -4.96 -7.27 -12.86
N PHE A 8 -5.87 -8.14 -12.43
CA PHE A 8 -6.72 -7.88 -11.26
C PHE A 8 -5.92 -7.91 -9.95
N TYR A 9 -4.87 -8.74 -9.88
CA TYR A 9 -3.92 -8.71 -8.78
C TYR A 9 -3.23 -7.34 -8.69
N TYR A 10 -2.75 -6.78 -9.80
CA TYR A 10 -2.13 -5.44 -9.81
C TYR A 10 -3.05 -4.38 -9.17
N TRP A 11 -4.33 -4.36 -9.55
CA TRP A 11 -5.29 -3.40 -9.00
C TRP A 11 -5.63 -3.67 -7.55
N SER A 12 -5.77 -4.94 -7.17
CA SER A 12 -5.92 -5.32 -5.77
C SER A 12 -4.73 -4.82 -4.97
N HIS A 13 -3.51 -5.14 -5.39
CA HIS A 13 -2.30 -4.80 -4.67
C HIS A 13 -2.10 -3.28 -4.57
N ARG A 14 -2.25 -2.55 -5.68
CA ARG A 14 -2.23 -1.08 -5.68
C ARG A 14 -3.27 -0.49 -4.72
N GLY A 15 -4.50 -1.00 -4.75
CA GLY A 15 -5.56 -0.58 -3.82
C GLY A 15 -5.16 -0.77 -2.36
N HIS A 16 -4.51 -1.90 -2.05
CA HIS A 16 -3.99 -2.20 -0.72
C HIS A 16 -2.84 -1.30 -0.26
N HIS A 17 -2.21 -0.53 -1.14
CA HIS A 17 -1.22 0.48 -0.76
C HIS A 17 -1.83 1.88 -0.65
N VAL A 18 -2.69 2.26 -1.59
CA VAL A 18 -3.16 3.65 -1.71
C VAL A 18 -4.47 3.96 -0.98
N ILE A 19 -5.19 2.94 -0.50
CA ILE A 19 -6.43 3.09 0.28
C ILE A 19 -6.17 2.61 1.70
N ARG A 20 -6.23 3.50 2.70
CA ARG A 20 -5.78 3.20 4.07
C ARG A 20 -6.50 2.02 4.73
N VAL A 21 -7.82 1.87 4.52
CA VAL A 21 -8.53 0.71 5.10
C VAL A 21 -8.08 -0.63 4.50
N LEU A 22 -7.66 -0.64 3.23
CA LEU A 22 -7.07 -1.82 2.60
C LEU A 22 -5.61 -2.01 3.05
N TRP A 23 -4.84 -0.92 3.15
CA TRP A 23 -3.50 -0.96 3.74
C TRP A 23 -3.47 -1.55 5.14
N ALA A 24 -4.51 -1.33 5.95
CA ALA A 24 -4.59 -1.92 7.28
C ALA A 24 -4.53 -3.45 7.30
N CYS A 25 -4.96 -4.15 6.24
CA CYS A 25 -4.70 -5.58 6.13
C CYS A 25 -3.27 -5.84 5.62
N HIS A 26 -2.77 -5.06 4.67
CA HIS A 26 -1.52 -5.36 3.99
C HIS A 26 -0.24 -4.95 4.76
N VAL A 27 -0.33 -3.97 5.66
CA VAL A 27 0.80 -3.38 6.41
C VAL A 27 1.69 -4.40 7.12
N VAL A 28 1.12 -5.52 7.59
CA VAL A 28 1.88 -6.58 8.28
C VAL A 28 2.95 -7.19 7.37
N HIS A 29 2.64 -7.34 6.08
CA HIS A 29 3.56 -7.85 5.07
C HIS A 29 4.79 -6.94 4.91
N HIS A 30 4.57 -5.62 4.89
CA HIS A 30 5.62 -4.61 4.78
C HIS A 30 6.34 -4.30 6.09
N SER A 31 5.84 -4.80 7.23
CA SER A 31 6.40 -4.45 8.55
C SER A 31 7.79 -5.01 8.85
N SER A 32 8.31 -5.92 8.02
CA SER A 32 9.62 -6.50 8.21
C SER A 32 10.74 -5.53 7.88
N ARG A 33 11.66 -5.30 8.82
CA ARG A 33 12.90 -4.54 8.59
C ARG A 33 14.02 -5.37 7.95
N HIS A 34 13.79 -6.68 7.79
CA HIS A 34 14.67 -7.60 7.09
C HIS A 34 13.93 -8.12 5.86
N TYR A 35 14.62 -8.21 4.73
CA TYR A 35 14.01 -8.63 3.47
C TYR A 35 14.59 -9.96 2.98
N ASN A 36 13.80 -11.02 3.08
CA ASN A 36 14.16 -12.36 2.64
C ASN A 36 12.90 -13.19 2.40
N LEU A 37 13.05 -14.47 2.05
CA LEU A 37 11.93 -15.34 1.70
C LEU A 37 10.88 -15.47 2.82
N SER A 38 11.25 -15.29 4.10
CA SER A 38 10.28 -15.31 5.19
C SER A 38 9.34 -14.09 5.17
N THR A 39 9.76 -12.97 4.57
CA THR A 39 8.89 -11.81 4.34
C THR A 39 7.70 -12.18 3.45
N ALA A 40 7.91 -13.04 2.45
CA ALA A 40 6.84 -13.53 1.59
C ALA A 40 5.75 -14.28 2.37
N LEU A 41 6.13 -14.98 3.43
CA LEU A 41 5.21 -15.78 4.27
C LEU A 41 4.48 -14.92 5.30
N ARG A 42 4.85 -13.65 5.46
CA ARG A 42 4.25 -12.73 6.43
C ARG A 42 2.92 -12.17 5.93
N GLN A 43 1.98 -13.07 5.67
CA GLN A 43 0.68 -12.76 5.10
C GLN A 43 -0.32 -12.29 6.17
N PRO A 44 -1.22 -11.36 5.84
CA PRO A 44 -2.25 -10.94 6.77
C PRO A 44 -3.43 -11.90 6.78
N TRP A 45 -4.02 -12.08 7.96
CA TRP A 45 -5.24 -12.86 8.16
C TRP A 45 -6.54 -12.10 7.82
N THR A 46 -6.45 -10.79 7.55
CA THR A 46 -7.58 -9.93 7.15
C THR A 46 -7.65 -9.73 5.63
N SER A 47 -7.02 -10.62 4.84
CA SER A 47 -6.87 -10.54 3.38
C SER A 47 -8.16 -10.75 2.57
N ALA A 48 -9.32 -10.94 3.23
CA ALA A 48 -10.60 -11.14 2.55
C ALA A 48 -10.97 -9.94 1.63
N THR A 49 -10.42 -8.76 1.91
CA THR A 49 -10.62 -7.54 1.12
C THR A 49 -10.12 -7.66 -0.33
N SER A 50 -9.15 -8.52 -0.59
CA SER A 50 -8.61 -8.77 -1.95
C SER A 50 -9.61 -9.44 -2.89
N TRP A 51 -10.55 -10.22 -2.37
CA TRP A 51 -11.46 -11.02 -3.20
C TRP A 51 -12.43 -10.17 -4.04
N VAL A 52 -12.78 -8.98 -3.55
CA VAL A 52 -13.68 -8.04 -4.24
C VAL A 52 -13.13 -7.64 -5.61
N PHE A 53 -11.80 -7.53 -5.74
CA PHE A 53 -11.15 -7.17 -7.01
C PHE A 53 -11.29 -8.24 -8.08
N PHE A 54 -11.54 -9.50 -7.70
CA PHE A 54 -11.68 -10.61 -8.64
C PHE A 54 -13.13 -10.95 -8.99
N VAL A 55 -14.11 -10.30 -8.35
CA VAL A 55 -15.55 -10.46 -8.66
C VAL A 55 -15.85 -10.28 -10.15
N PRO A 56 -15.29 -9.27 -10.86
CA PRO A 56 -15.52 -9.14 -12.29
C PRO A 56 -15.14 -10.37 -13.12
N MET A 57 -14.08 -11.09 -12.73
CA MET A 57 -13.69 -12.33 -13.42
C MET A 57 -14.73 -13.43 -13.24
N VAL A 58 -15.24 -13.60 -12.01
CA VAL A 58 -16.26 -14.60 -11.70
C VAL A 58 -17.56 -14.29 -12.43
N LEU A 59 -17.98 -13.02 -12.43
CA LEU A 59 -19.16 -12.56 -13.18
C LEU A 59 -19.00 -12.74 -14.70
N ALA A 60 -17.76 -12.65 -15.22
CA ALA A 60 -17.44 -12.96 -16.62
C ALA A 60 -17.36 -14.47 -16.92
N GLY A 61 -17.74 -15.34 -15.98
CA GLY A 61 -17.81 -16.79 -16.17
C GLY A 61 -16.53 -17.55 -15.80
N VAL A 62 -15.53 -16.92 -15.18
CA VAL A 62 -14.35 -17.62 -14.69
C VAL A 62 -14.72 -18.46 -13.47
N HIS A 63 -14.52 -19.78 -13.58
CA HIS A 63 -14.80 -20.68 -12.47
C HIS A 63 -13.89 -20.38 -11.25
N PRO A 64 -14.43 -20.30 -10.02
CA PRO A 64 -13.66 -19.95 -8.82
C PRO A 64 -12.42 -20.83 -8.59
N ALA A 65 -12.50 -22.13 -8.88
CA ALA A 65 -11.34 -23.03 -8.77
C ALA A 65 -10.19 -22.65 -9.71
N ALA A 66 -10.51 -22.17 -10.91
CA ALA A 66 -9.51 -21.74 -11.89
C ALA A 66 -8.87 -20.42 -11.46
N LEU A 67 -9.66 -19.48 -10.91
CA LEU A 67 -9.16 -18.27 -10.28
C LEU A 67 -8.24 -18.58 -9.08
N ALA A 68 -8.62 -19.54 -8.23
CA ALA A 68 -7.81 -19.99 -7.10
C ALA A 68 -6.47 -20.59 -7.60
N PHE A 69 -6.50 -21.43 -8.63
CA PHE A 69 -5.29 -21.97 -9.24
C PHE A 69 -4.34 -20.89 -9.76
N CYS A 70 -4.85 -19.92 -10.54
CA CYS A 70 -4.02 -18.80 -11.01
C CYS A 70 -3.49 -17.93 -9.87
N SER A 71 -4.30 -17.69 -8.84
CA SER A 71 -3.87 -16.94 -7.66
C SER A 71 -2.76 -17.68 -6.90
N SER A 72 -2.82 -19.01 -6.82
CA SER A 72 -1.75 -19.83 -6.24
C SER A 72 -0.46 -19.76 -7.07
N ALA A 73 -0.57 -19.82 -8.41
CA ALA A 73 0.59 -19.65 -9.29
C ALA A 73 1.24 -18.27 -9.11
N ASN A 74 0.42 -17.22 -8.99
CA ASN A 74 0.88 -15.86 -8.70
C ASN A 74 1.61 -15.78 -7.34
N LEU A 75 1.02 -16.37 -6.31
CA LEU A 75 1.62 -16.42 -4.96
C LEU A 75 2.98 -17.14 -4.96
N VAL A 76 3.08 -18.27 -5.65
CA VAL A 76 4.36 -19.01 -5.78
C VAL A 76 5.39 -18.17 -6.54
N TYR A 77 4.98 -17.45 -7.58
CA TYR A 77 5.87 -16.54 -8.29
C TYR A 77 6.37 -15.43 -7.36
N GLN A 78 5.48 -14.83 -6.57
CA GLN A 78 5.88 -13.78 -5.64
C GLN A 78 6.83 -14.27 -4.56
N PHE A 79 6.77 -15.54 -4.15
CA PHE A 79 7.66 -16.06 -3.12
C PHE A 79 9.15 -15.86 -3.46
N TRP A 80 9.59 -16.26 -4.67
CA TRP A 80 11.02 -16.26 -5.00
C TRP A 80 11.61 -14.86 -5.18
N ILE A 81 10.79 -13.86 -5.53
CA ILE A 81 11.25 -12.47 -5.70
C ILE A 81 11.52 -11.76 -4.36
N HIS A 82 11.14 -12.34 -3.22
CA HIS A 82 11.46 -11.80 -1.89
C HIS A 82 12.89 -12.13 -1.46
N THR A 83 13.87 -11.53 -2.12
CA THR A 83 15.27 -11.76 -1.79
C THR A 83 16.15 -10.57 -2.11
N GLU A 84 17.18 -10.36 -1.29
CA GLU A 84 18.27 -9.43 -1.57
C GLU A 84 19.42 -10.10 -2.35
N ARG A 85 19.42 -11.43 -2.45
CA ARG A 85 20.57 -12.18 -2.99
C ARG A 85 20.70 -12.07 -4.50
N ILE A 86 19.58 -11.87 -5.19
CA ILE A 86 19.54 -11.72 -6.64
C ILE A 86 19.49 -10.21 -6.93
N GLY A 87 20.50 -9.70 -7.63
CA GLY A 87 20.58 -8.29 -8.04
C GLY A 87 19.55 -7.95 -9.12
N ARG A 88 20.00 -7.27 -10.17
CA ARG A 88 19.19 -7.05 -11.37
C ARG A 88 19.38 -8.17 -12.37
N LEU A 89 18.29 -8.61 -12.97
CA LEU A 89 18.23 -9.58 -14.04
C LEU A 89 18.49 -8.91 -15.41
N PRO A 90 18.68 -9.70 -16.48
CA PRO A 90 18.82 -9.15 -17.82
C PRO A 90 17.65 -8.24 -18.20
N ARG A 91 17.95 -7.17 -18.95
CA ARG A 91 16.98 -6.11 -19.32
C ARG A 91 15.63 -6.61 -19.85
N PRO A 92 15.55 -7.63 -20.74
CA PRO A 92 14.26 -8.13 -21.20
C PRO A 92 13.39 -8.70 -20.08
N VAL A 93 14.02 -9.36 -19.10
CA VAL A 93 13.33 -9.93 -17.94
C VAL A 93 12.84 -8.81 -17.03
N GLU A 94 13.69 -7.83 -16.71
CA GLU A 94 13.34 -6.64 -15.93
C GLU A 94 12.26 -5.77 -16.63
N TYR A 95 12.14 -5.87 -17.95
CA TYR A 95 11.12 -5.11 -18.67
C TYR A 95 9.73 -5.74 -18.53
N LEU A 96 9.65 -7.07 -18.55
CA LEU A 96 8.39 -7.82 -18.62
C LEU A 96 7.91 -8.32 -17.26
N PHE A 97 8.83 -8.81 -16.43
CA PHE A 97 8.50 -9.53 -15.20
C PHE A 97 8.75 -8.69 -13.95
N ASN A 98 7.96 -8.95 -12.91
CA ASN A 98 8.31 -8.51 -11.57
C ASN A 98 9.54 -9.30 -11.11
N THR A 99 10.57 -8.62 -10.65
CA THR A 99 11.87 -9.22 -10.33
C THR A 99 12.21 -8.93 -8.87
N PRO A 100 13.25 -9.59 -8.31
CA PRO A 100 13.71 -9.25 -6.97
C PRO A 100 14.05 -7.77 -6.80
N SER A 101 14.61 -7.12 -7.83
CA SER A 101 14.93 -5.69 -7.80
C SER A 101 13.69 -4.82 -7.69
N HIS A 102 12.66 -5.09 -8.50
CA HIS A 102 11.39 -4.38 -8.44
C HIS A 102 10.68 -4.58 -7.11
N HIS A 103 10.69 -5.81 -6.59
CA HIS A 103 9.97 -6.14 -5.35
C HIS A 103 10.68 -5.61 -4.10
N ARG A 104 12.02 -5.48 -4.12
CA ARG A 104 12.72 -4.74 -3.07
C ARG A 104 12.31 -3.27 -3.01
N VAL A 105 12.20 -2.60 -4.16
CA VAL A 105 11.70 -1.22 -4.24
C VAL A 105 10.29 -1.13 -3.68
N HIS A 106 9.42 -2.08 -4.03
CA HIS A 106 8.07 -2.16 -3.50
C HIS A 106 8.02 -2.24 -1.97
N HIS A 107 8.93 -3.00 -1.36
CA HIS A 107 9.02 -3.15 0.09
C HIS A 107 9.80 -2.04 0.80
N ALA A 108 10.32 -1.07 0.06
CA ALA A 108 11.12 -0.01 0.60
C ALA A 108 10.24 1.10 1.20
N SER A 109 10.76 1.78 2.21
CA SER A 109 10.03 2.77 3.01
C SER A 109 10.54 4.20 2.86
N GLN A 110 11.53 4.41 2.00
CA GLN A 110 12.24 5.68 1.87
C GLN A 110 12.12 6.31 0.48
N GLY A 111 12.34 7.64 0.44
CA GLY A 111 12.48 8.39 -0.81
C GLY A 111 11.27 8.26 -1.74
N GLY A 112 11.54 8.03 -3.02
CA GLY A 112 10.52 7.89 -4.08
C GLY A 112 9.94 6.48 -4.26
N TYR A 113 10.26 5.54 -3.37
CA TYR A 113 9.85 4.14 -3.46
C TYR A 113 8.48 3.77 -2.87
N PRO A 114 7.92 4.47 -1.88
CA PRO A 114 6.56 4.21 -1.44
C PRO A 114 5.56 4.28 -2.60
N ASP A 115 4.56 3.39 -2.57
CA ASP A 115 3.51 3.29 -3.58
C ASP A 115 4.02 3.02 -5.02
N ARG A 116 5.02 2.13 -5.16
CA ARG A 116 5.60 1.71 -6.44
C ARG A 116 5.57 0.18 -6.62
N ASN A 117 5.63 -0.26 -7.88
CA ASN A 117 5.85 -1.66 -8.28
C ASN A 117 4.86 -2.68 -7.67
N PHE A 118 3.57 -2.57 -8.04
CA PHE A 118 2.49 -3.43 -7.51
C PHE A 118 2.29 -4.76 -8.26
N GLY A 119 3.01 -4.99 -9.36
CA GLY A 119 2.85 -6.19 -10.20
C GLY A 119 3.03 -7.49 -9.43
N GLY A 120 2.26 -8.53 -9.80
CA GLY A 120 2.41 -9.86 -9.21
C GLY A 120 3.52 -10.63 -9.93
N ILE A 121 3.18 -11.15 -11.12
CA ILE A 121 4.10 -11.81 -12.04
C ILE A 121 4.71 -10.82 -13.01
N LEU A 122 3.89 -9.93 -13.59
CA LEU A 122 4.33 -9.00 -14.62
C LEU A 122 4.49 -7.58 -14.05
N ILE A 123 5.57 -6.92 -14.43
CA ILE A 123 5.81 -5.50 -14.10
C ILE A 123 5.18 -4.55 -15.14
N VAL A 124 4.63 -5.10 -16.23
CA VAL A 124 4.09 -4.33 -17.36
C VAL A 124 2.95 -3.41 -16.93
N PHE A 125 2.13 -3.80 -15.94
CA PHE A 125 1.03 -2.97 -15.46
C PHE A 125 1.54 -1.75 -14.68
N ASP A 126 2.63 -1.87 -13.93
CA ASP A 126 3.28 -0.72 -13.31
C ASP A 126 3.79 0.28 -14.32
N ARG A 127 4.33 -0.21 -15.44
CA ARG A 127 4.77 0.66 -16.55
C ARG A 127 3.58 1.34 -17.21
N LEU A 128 2.52 0.59 -17.51
CA LEU A 128 1.32 1.09 -18.17
C LEU A 128 0.58 2.15 -17.34
N PHE A 129 0.50 1.94 -16.02
CA PHE A 129 -0.25 2.81 -15.11
C PHE A 129 0.62 3.75 -14.26
N GLY A 130 1.89 3.90 -14.64
CA GLY A 130 2.81 4.93 -14.11
C GLY A 130 3.29 4.72 -12.67
N SER A 131 3.22 3.49 -12.14
CA SER A 131 3.72 3.14 -10.80
C SER A 131 5.09 2.48 -10.80
N PHE A 132 5.70 2.25 -11.97
CA PHE A 132 7.03 1.66 -12.05
C PHE A 132 8.12 2.57 -11.46
N ALA A 133 9.00 2.00 -10.65
CA ALA A 133 10.25 2.60 -10.20
C ALA A 133 11.38 1.57 -10.24
N ALA A 134 12.53 1.95 -10.80
CA ALA A 134 13.73 1.12 -10.76
C ALA A 134 14.45 1.28 -9.40
N GLU A 135 15.20 0.25 -9.00
CA GLU A 135 16.01 0.26 -7.77
C GLU A 135 17.25 1.16 -7.92
N ALA A 136 17.07 2.48 -7.90
CA ALA A 136 18.14 3.48 -8.04
C ALA A 136 19.12 3.54 -6.86
N GLU A 137 18.59 3.39 -5.65
CA GLU A 137 19.32 3.38 -4.37
C GLU A 137 19.01 2.10 -3.57
N ARG A 138 19.89 1.78 -2.61
CA ARG A 138 19.73 0.61 -1.74
C ARG A 138 18.45 0.74 -0.88
N PRO A 139 17.50 -0.21 -0.96
CA PRO A 139 16.25 -0.16 -0.21
C PRO A 139 16.43 -0.19 1.32
N VAL A 140 15.60 0.59 2.02
CA VAL A 140 15.43 0.55 3.48
C VAL A 140 14.05 -0.03 3.79
N TYR A 141 14.03 -1.23 4.38
CA TYR A 141 12.79 -1.97 4.61
C TYR A 141 12.11 -1.63 5.94
N GLY A 142 10.84 -2.01 6.02
CA GLY A 142 9.96 -1.78 7.16
C GLY A 142 8.88 -0.77 6.81
N LEU A 143 8.32 -0.15 7.84
CA LEU A 143 7.33 0.92 7.67
C LEU A 143 8.00 2.28 7.88
N THR A 144 7.42 3.32 7.29
CA THR A 144 7.76 4.72 7.62
C THR A 144 7.60 5.01 9.11
N LYS A 145 6.67 4.31 9.78
CA LYS A 145 6.50 4.25 11.24
C LYS A 145 6.47 2.81 11.69
N ASN A 146 7.62 2.28 12.07
CA ASN A 146 7.76 0.87 12.41
C ASN A 146 7.00 0.46 13.68
N ILE A 147 6.57 -0.81 13.71
CA ILE A 147 5.91 -1.44 14.86
C ILE A 147 6.98 -1.88 15.87
N GLY A 148 6.83 -1.50 17.14
CA GLY A 148 7.77 -1.80 18.23
C GLY A 148 7.35 -2.98 19.13
N THR A 149 6.52 -3.90 18.64
CA THR A 149 6.00 -5.03 19.44
C THR A 149 5.99 -6.32 18.64
N PHE A 150 6.13 -7.44 19.34
CA PHE A 150 6.02 -8.80 18.79
C PHE A 150 4.67 -9.46 19.09
N ASN A 151 3.74 -8.76 19.75
CA ASN A 151 2.41 -9.30 19.99
C ASN A 151 1.64 -9.38 18.65
N PRO A 152 1.25 -10.57 18.18
CA PRO A 152 0.69 -10.75 16.84
C PRO A 152 -0.66 -10.03 16.66
N LEU A 153 -1.47 -9.97 17.72
CA LEU A 153 -2.75 -9.25 17.69
C LEU A 153 -2.52 -7.75 17.51
N ARG A 154 -1.56 -7.16 18.25
CA ARG A 154 -1.23 -5.74 18.08
C ARG A 154 -0.62 -5.46 16.71
N VAL A 155 0.30 -6.30 16.25
CA VAL A 155 0.91 -6.18 14.91
C VAL A 155 -0.18 -6.15 13.83
N ALA A 156 -1.19 -7.00 13.92
CA ALA A 156 -2.20 -7.07 12.88
C ALA A 156 -3.37 -6.08 13.03
N THR A 157 -3.57 -5.49 14.21
CA THR A 157 -4.70 -4.57 14.47
C THR A 157 -4.30 -3.10 14.63
N HIS A 158 -3.00 -2.79 14.71
CA HIS A 158 -2.53 -1.41 15.00
C HIS A 158 -3.04 -0.37 14.00
N GLU A 159 -3.04 -0.67 12.71
CA GLU A 159 -3.47 0.29 11.68
C GLU A 159 -4.98 0.54 11.75
N TYR A 160 -5.78 -0.51 11.97
CA TYR A 160 -7.23 -0.37 12.24
C TYR A 160 -7.50 0.49 13.48
N ALA A 161 -6.73 0.29 14.56
CA ALA A 161 -6.83 1.12 15.76
C ALA A 161 -6.40 2.58 15.49
N SER A 162 -5.45 2.81 14.59
CA SER A 162 -5.07 4.17 14.16
C SER A 162 -6.18 4.85 13.36
N ILE A 163 -6.76 4.15 12.39
CA ILE A 163 -7.90 4.63 11.60
C ILE A 163 -9.07 5.01 12.52
N ALA A 164 -9.41 4.14 13.48
CA ALA A 164 -10.50 4.39 14.41
C ALA A 164 -10.27 5.65 15.27
N ARG A 165 -9.03 5.89 15.71
CA ARG A 165 -8.66 7.10 16.45
C ARG A 165 -8.82 8.35 15.58
N ASP A 166 -8.32 8.31 14.35
CA ASP A 166 -8.39 9.46 13.44
C ASP A 166 -9.84 9.80 13.06
N ILE A 167 -10.69 8.79 12.81
CA ILE A 167 -12.13 8.98 12.55
C ILE A 167 -12.84 9.61 13.75
N ARG A 168 -12.51 9.16 14.98
CA ARG A 168 -13.10 9.74 16.20
C ARG A 168 -12.64 11.18 16.43
N GLY A 169 -11.39 11.50 16.08
CA GLY A 169 -10.83 12.86 16.18
C GLY A 169 -11.27 13.81 15.06
N ALA A 170 -11.76 13.28 13.94
CA ALA A 170 -12.21 14.07 12.80
C ALA A 170 -13.50 14.85 13.11
N THR A 171 -13.45 16.15 12.80
CA THR A 171 -14.54 17.10 13.06
C THR A 171 -15.58 17.15 11.93
N THR A 172 -15.20 16.73 10.72
CA THR A 172 -16.12 16.69 9.56
C THR A 172 -16.33 15.26 9.07
N TRP A 173 -17.51 14.98 8.54
CA TRP A 173 -17.78 13.70 7.86
C TRP A 173 -16.88 13.47 6.66
N GLY A 174 -16.48 14.53 5.96
CA GLY A 174 -15.53 14.46 4.86
C GLY A 174 -14.16 13.93 5.30
N ASP A 175 -13.63 14.40 6.44
CA ASP A 175 -12.35 13.92 6.98
C ASP A 175 -12.46 12.47 7.46
N ARG A 176 -13.58 12.08 8.07
CA ARG A 176 -13.82 10.68 8.45
C ARG A 176 -13.74 9.74 7.25
N LEU A 177 -14.39 10.10 6.14
CA LEU A 177 -14.32 9.32 4.90
C LEU A 177 -12.92 9.33 4.29
N ARG A 178 -12.21 10.47 4.32
CA ARG A 178 -10.84 10.56 3.81
C ARG A 178 -9.85 9.75 4.64
N HIS A 179 -10.01 9.65 5.95
CA HIS A 179 -9.20 8.74 6.77
C HIS A 179 -9.39 7.26 6.42
N LEU A 180 -10.50 6.88 5.79
CA LEU A 180 -10.68 5.51 5.26
C LEU A 180 -10.09 5.35 3.86
N ALA A 181 -10.34 6.34 2.99
CA ALA A 181 -10.15 6.21 1.55
C ALA A 181 -8.81 6.73 1.00
N LYS A 182 -8.21 7.74 1.64
CA LYS A 182 -6.89 8.26 1.24
C LYS A 182 -5.77 7.38 1.79
N GLY A 183 -4.57 7.50 1.24
CA GLY A 183 -3.41 6.73 1.68
C GLY A 183 -3.02 6.99 3.15
N PRO A 184 -2.23 6.10 3.78
CA PRO A 184 -1.92 6.14 5.22
C PRO A 184 -1.21 7.42 5.68
N GLY A 185 -0.56 8.15 4.76
CA GLY A 185 0.10 9.43 5.05
C GLY A 185 -0.82 10.66 5.01
N TRP A 186 -2.09 10.53 4.63
CA TRP A 186 -2.98 11.68 4.47
C TRP A 186 -3.35 12.33 5.83
N GLN A 187 -3.38 13.66 5.84
CA GLN A 187 -3.82 14.47 6.98
C GLN A 187 -4.74 15.59 6.47
N PRO A 188 -5.74 16.03 7.27
CA PRO A 188 -6.54 17.20 6.93
C PRO A 188 -5.67 18.45 6.86
N ALA A 189 -6.04 19.40 5.98
CA ALA A 189 -5.34 20.67 5.90
C ALA A 189 -5.41 21.41 7.25
N PRO A 190 -4.35 22.16 7.64
CA PRO A 190 -4.42 23.03 8.81
C PRO A 190 -5.62 23.98 8.67
N ARG A 191 -6.46 24.05 9.69
CA ARG A 191 -7.52 25.08 9.72
C ARG A 191 -6.82 26.42 9.84
N THR A 192 -6.91 27.27 8.81
CA THR A 192 -6.60 28.70 8.94
C THR A 192 -7.44 29.24 10.07
N ALA A 193 -6.79 29.67 11.16
CA ALA A 193 -7.47 30.40 12.21
C ALA A 193 -8.11 31.63 11.57
N THR A 194 -9.42 31.83 11.79
CA THR A 194 -10.08 33.09 11.47
C THR A 194 -9.23 34.22 12.06
N PRO A 195 -8.83 35.24 11.28
CA PRO A 195 -8.13 36.38 11.83
C PRO A 195 -9.01 36.91 12.97
N ALA A 196 -8.47 36.93 14.19
CA ALA A 196 -9.13 37.58 15.30
C ALA A 196 -9.43 39.01 14.84
N THR A 197 -10.72 39.34 14.77
CA THR A 197 -11.21 40.66 14.41
C THR A 197 -10.47 41.66 15.28
N ALA A 198 -9.54 42.43 14.69
CA ALA A 198 -8.89 43.51 15.38
C ALA A 198 -10.00 44.47 15.82
N ALA A 199 -10.27 44.50 17.12
CA ALA A 199 -11.19 45.45 17.70
C ALA A 199 -10.57 46.84 17.48
N ASN A 200 -11.11 47.59 16.53
CA ASN A 200 -10.85 49.01 16.39
C ASN A 200 -11.31 49.69 17.69
N GLY A 201 -10.34 50.07 18.53
CA GLY A 201 -10.59 51.02 19.61
C GLY A 201 -10.88 52.40 19.02
N PRO A 202 -11.82 53.18 19.59
CA PRO A 202 -12.09 54.52 19.10
C PRO A 202 -10.91 55.42 19.45
N GLU A 203 -10.34 56.05 18.42
CA GLU A 203 -9.39 57.14 18.54
C GLU A 203 -10.16 58.36 19.09
N SER A 204 -9.94 58.70 20.36
CA SER A 204 -10.52 59.91 20.97
C SER A 204 -9.75 61.13 20.49
N ALA A 205 -10.36 61.90 19.60
CA ALA A 205 -10.01 63.29 19.37
C ALA A 205 -10.54 64.16 20.53
N ALA A 206 -9.67 64.94 21.18
CA ALA A 206 -9.99 66.26 21.75
C ALA A 206 -8.75 66.97 22.30
N ALA A 207 -8.52 68.17 21.75
CA ALA A 207 -7.98 69.41 22.32
C ALA A 207 -6.63 69.39 23.08
#